data_AF-A0A3B1AY66-F1
#
_entry.id   AF-A0A3B1AY66-F1
#
_cell.length_a   1.000
_cell.length_b   1.000
_cell.length_c   1.000
_cell.angle_alpha   90.00
_cell.angle_beta   90.00
_cell.angle_gamma   90.00
#
_symmetry.space_group_name_H-M   'P 1'
#
loop_
_entity.id
_entity.type
_entity.pdbx_description
1 polymer ?
#
loop_
_entity_poly.entity_id
_entity_poly.type
_entity_poly.pdbx_seq_one_letter_code
_entity_poly.pdbx_strand_id
1 'polypeptide(L)'
;MQQKLIVTIVQKFVALTGDFCPQNLGDTMEENIQSTLQENRLFTPSTEFSSKARIKNRAELDALRAKAEADHEGFWAELARDELDWQTPFTSVLDESNAPHYQWFNDGTLNISYNCLDRHLAERGDKTAIVFEGEKGDTRHISYSELHRDVCQFANGLKSLGVGVGDRVILYMPMTPEA
;
A
#
# COMPACT_ATOMS: atom_id res chain seq x y z
N MET A 1 9.37 13.11 -5.44
CA MET A 1 9.61 11.67 -5.18
C MET A 1 8.49 11.02 -4.39
N GLN A 2 7.78 11.76 -3.52
CA GLN A 2 6.62 11.31 -2.72
C GLN A 2 5.42 10.84 -3.59
N GLN A 3 5.17 11.48 -4.74
CA GLN A 3 4.12 11.03 -5.69
C GLN A 3 4.40 9.66 -6.33
N LYS A 4 5.66 9.23 -6.45
CA LYS A 4 5.98 7.94 -7.08
C LYS A 4 5.56 6.75 -6.22
N LEU A 5 5.50 6.89 -4.90
CA LEU A 5 5.13 5.78 -4.00
C LEU A 5 3.62 5.53 -4.00
N ILE A 6 2.81 6.61 -3.99
CA ILE A 6 1.35 6.52 -4.10
C ILE A 6 0.95 5.97 -5.48
N VAL A 7 1.56 6.47 -6.56
CA VAL A 7 1.34 5.96 -7.92
C VAL A 7 1.77 4.49 -8.05
N THR A 8 2.85 4.05 -7.39
CA THR A 8 3.28 2.64 -7.45
C THR A 8 2.33 1.70 -6.66
N ILE A 9 1.75 2.16 -5.55
CA ILE A 9 0.77 1.38 -4.79
C ILE A 9 -0.55 1.29 -5.58
N VAL A 10 -1.01 2.38 -6.18
CA VAL A 10 -2.22 2.41 -7.01
C VAL A 10 -2.03 1.63 -8.32
N GLN A 11 -0.90 1.77 -9.03
CA GLN A 11 -0.63 1.02 -10.26
C GLN A 11 -0.44 -0.48 -10.02
N LYS A 12 0.17 -0.91 -8.90
CA LYS A 12 0.22 -2.34 -8.55
C LYS A 12 -1.16 -2.88 -8.19
N PHE A 13 -2.04 -2.08 -7.60
CA PHE A 13 -3.40 -2.51 -7.30
C PHE A 13 -4.28 -2.57 -8.55
N VAL A 14 -4.16 -1.60 -9.47
CA VAL A 14 -4.84 -1.59 -10.78
C VAL A 14 -4.37 -2.75 -11.66
N ALA A 15 -3.07 -3.10 -11.63
CA ALA A 15 -2.56 -4.29 -12.31
C ALA A 15 -3.07 -5.61 -11.70
N LEU A 16 -3.43 -5.62 -10.41
CA LEU A 16 -4.04 -6.78 -9.74
C LEU A 16 -5.56 -6.86 -9.93
N THR A 17 -6.20 -5.79 -10.39
CA THR A 17 -7.62 -5.78 -10.80
C THR A 17 -7.80 -5.99 -12.32
N GLY A 18 -6.70 -6.14 -13.07
CA GLY A 18 -6.67 -6.15 -14.53
C GLY A 18 -6.60 -7.50 -15.23
N ASP A 19 -6.75 -8.64 -14.54
CA ASP A 19 -7.04 -9.93 -15.18
C ASP A 19 -8.50 -10.30 -14.91
N PHE A 20 -9.40 -9.56 -15.56
CA PHE A 20 -10.79 -9.95 -15.73
C PHE A 20 -10.81 -11.25 -16.53
N CYS A 21 -11.02 -12.38 -15.87
CA CYS A 21 -11.48 -13.60 -16.52
C CYS A 21 -12.97 -13.41 -16.82
N PRO A 22 -13.39 -13.18 -18.08
CA PRO A 22 -14.80 -13.14 -18.41
C PRO A 22 -15.37 -14.55 -18.26
N GLN A 23 -16.23 -14.77 -17.25
CA GLN A 23 -17.08 -15.95 -17.28
C GLN A 23 -18.24 -15.68 -18.26
N ASN A 24 -18.08 -16.28 -19.44
CA ASN A 24 -19.08 -16.56 -20.47
C ASN A 24 -19.59 -15.40 -21.32
N LEU A 25 -18.91 -15.19 -22.46
CA LEU A 25 -19.57 -14.87 -23.72
C LEU A 25 -18.78 -15.48 -24.90
N GLY A 26 -19.35 -16.52 -25.52
CA GLY A 26 -19.05 -16.97 -26.88
C GLY A 26 -17.62 -17.40 -27.21
N ASP A 27 -17.42 -18.71 -27.33
CA ASP A 27 -16.23 -19.35 -27.90
C ASP A 27 -15.72 -18.63 -29.17
N THR A 28 -14.53 -18.03 -29.07
CA THR A 28 -13.58 -18.05 -30.19
C THR A 28 -12.29 -18.63 -29.64
N MET A 29 -12.11 -19.92 -29.91
CA MET A 29 -11.00 -20.76 -29.48
C MET A 29 -9.69 -20.29 -30.13
N GLU A 30 -8.91 -19.47 -29.43
CA GLU A 30 -7.45 -19.53 -29.57
C GLU A 30 -6.92 -20.54 -28.54
N GLU A 31 -6.81 -21.80 -28.97
CA GLU A 31 -6.15 -22.86 -28.21
C GLU A 31 -4.64 -22.58 -28.14
N ASN A 32 -4.23 -21.68 -27.24
CA ASN A 32 -2.86 -21.68 -26.74
C ASN A 32 -2.69 -22.97 -25.93
N ILE A 33 -1.88 -23.91 -26.44
CA ILE A 33 -1.58 -25.19 -25.77
C ILE A 33 -0.85 -24.90 -24.45
N GLN A 34 -1.61 -24.77 -23.35
CA GLN A 34 -1.07 -24.79 -22.01
C GLN A 34 -0.86 -26.25 -21.59
N SER A 35 0.40 -26.71 -21.73
CA SER A 35 0.87 -28.00 -21.22
C SER A 35 1.06 -27.97 -19.69
N THR A 36 0.04 -27.54 -18.96
CA THR A 36 -0.01 -27.57 -17.50
C THR A 36 -1.07 -28.57 -17.06
N LEU A 37 -0.79 -29.34 -16.00
CA LEU A 37 -1.77 -30.22 -15.37
C LEU A 37 -3.00 -29.38 -15.00
N GLN A 38 -4.16 -29.71 -15.61
CA GLN A 38 -5.42 -29.04 -15.30
C GLN A 38 -5.94 -29.55 -13.95
N GLU A 39 -5.57 -28.84 -12.89
CA GLU A 39 -6.02 -29.12 -11.54
C GLU A 39 -7.27 -28.31 -11.20
N ASN A 40 -8.44 -28.95 -11.24
CA ASN A 40 -9.75 -28.32 -11.00
C ASN A 40 -10.17 -28.31 -9.50
N ARG A 41 -9.23 -28.56 -8.57
CA ARG A 41 -9.55 -28.58 -7.14
C ARG A 41 -9.73 -27.17 -6.61
N LEU A 42 -10.90 -26.91 -6.02
CA LEU A 42 -11.20 -25.64 -5.34
C LEU A 42 -10.97 -25.80 -3.84
N PHE A 43 -10.12 -24.94 -3.28
CA PHE A 43 -9.85 -24.89 -1.85
C PHE A 43 -10.56 -23.68 -1.26
N THR A 44 -11.66 -23.92 -0.54
CA THR A 44 -12.40 -22.86 0.14
C THR A 44 -11.69 -22.49 1.45
N PRO A 45 -11.64 -21.20 1.80
CA PRO A 45 -11.11 -20.78 3.08
C PRO A 45 -11.94 -21.38 4.22
N SER A 46 -11.28 -21.69 5.35
CA SER A 46 -11.99 -22.16 6.54
C SER A 46 -12.92 -21.07 7.07
N THR A 47 -14.03 -21.47 7.68
CA THR A 47 -15.02 -20.55 8.25
C THR A 47 -14.40 -19.67 9.35
N GLU A 48 -13.49 -20.23 10.14
CA GLU A 48 -12.75 -19.49 11.16
C GLU A 48 -11.93 -18.36 10.53
N PHE A 49 -11.18 -18.65 9.47
CA PHE A 49 -10.37 -17.65 8.76
C PHE A 49 -11.26 -16.56 8.14
N SER A 50 -12.28 -16.96 7.38
CA SER A 50 -13.21 -16.03 6.72
C SER A 50 -13.92 -15.09 7.69
N SER A 51 -14.21 -15.53 8.92
CA SER A 51 -14.88 -14.69 9.92
C SER A 51 -14.03 -13.52 10.42
N LYS A 52 -12.70 -13.66 10.41
CA LYS A 52 -11.73 -12.66 10.89
C LYS A 52 -11.16 -11.80 9.75
N ALA A 53 -11.43 -12.18 8.50
CA ALA A 53 -10.93 -11.47 7.32
C ALA A 53 -11.65 -10.13 7.12
N ARG A 54 -10.95 -9.17 6.48
CA ARG A 54 -11.56 -7.89 6.07
C ARG A 54 -12.64 -8.06 5.00
N ILE A 55 -12.49 -9.07 4.14
CA ILE A 55 -13.47 -9.48 3.13
C ILE A 55 -13.82 -10.94 3.41
N LYS A 56 -15.07 -11.22 3.73
CA LYS A 56 -15.46 -12.50 4.34
C LYS A 56 -15.82 -13.56 3.31
N ASN A 57 -16.37 -13.13 2.18
CA ASN A 57 -16.92 -14.03 1.18
C ASN A 57 -16.81 -13.42 -0.22
N ARG A 58 -17.14 -14.24 -1.23
CA ARG A 58 -17.07 -13.83 -2.63
C ARG A 58 -18.06 -12.73 -2.99
N ALA A 59 -19.25 -12.73 -2.40
CA ALA A 59 -20.25 -11.70 -2.67
C ALA A 59 -19.80 -10.31 -2.19
N GLU A 60 -19.15 -10.20 -1.03
CA GLU A 60 -18.55 -8.94 -0.55
C GLU A 60 -17.44 -8.46 -1.50
N LEU A 61 -16.59 -9.37 -1.99
CA LEU A 61 -15.55 -9.03 -2.96
C LEU A 61 -16.15 -8.53 -4.29
N ASP A 62 -17.17 -9.21 -4.81
CA ASP A 62 -17.79 -8.84 -6.07
C ASP A 62 -18.57 -7.52 -5.95
N ALA A 63 -19.18 -7.24 -4.78
CA ALA A 63 -19.77 -5.94 -4.49
C ALA A 63 -18.72 -4.81 -4.43
N LEU A 64 -17.55 -5.07 -3.80
CA LEU A 64 -16.45 -4.11 -3.75
C LEU A 64 -15.93 -3.79 -5.16
N ARG A 65 -15.79 -4.82 -6.01
CA ARG A 65 -15.40 -4.66 -7.42
C ARG A 65 -16.43 -3.85 -8.20
N ALA A 66 -17.71 -4.16 -8.04
CA ALA A 66 -18.78 -3.41 -8.69
C ALA A 66 -18.78 -1.93 -8.28
N LYS A 67 -18.50 -1.62 -7.01
CA LYS A 67 -18.34 -0.24 -6.52
C LYS A 67 -17.16 0.46 -7.21
N ALA A 68 -16.01 -0.20 -7.28
CA ALA A 68 -14.82 0.36 -7.92
C ALA A 68 -14.99 0.55 -9.44
N GLU A 69 -15.72 -0.35 -10.11
CA GLU A 69 -16.03 -0.24 -11.54
C GLU A 69 -17.03 0.88 -11.84
N ALA A 70 -18.02 1.07 -10.96
CA ALA A 70 -19.05 2.09 -11.14
C ALA A 70 -18.53 3.53 -10.98
N ASP A 71 -17.61 3.74 -10.04
CA ASP A 71 -16.97 5.04 -9.79
C ASP A 71 -15.54 4.84 -9.25
N HIS A 72 -14.59 4.72 -10.18
CA HIS A 72 -13.19 4.44 -9.83
C HIS A 72 -12.55 5.58 -9.04
N GLU A 73 -12.82 6.85 -9.41
CA GLU A 73 -12.28 8.01 -8.71
C GLU A 73 -12.88 8.13 -7.31
N GLY A 74 -14.21 8.07 -7.19
CA GLY A 74 -14.89 8.16 -5.91
C GLY A 74 -14.48 7.03 -4.95
N PHE A 75 -14.32 5.81 -5.46
CA PHE A 75 -13.83 4.67 -4.69
C PHE A 75 -12.44 4.92 -4.09
N TRP A 76 -11.48 5.38 -4.89
CA TRP A 76 -10.13 5.67 -4.41
C TRP A 76 -10.09 6.92 -3.53
N ALA A 77 -10.92 7.91 -3.80
CA ALA A 77 -11.02 9.11 -3.00
C ALA A 77 -11.56 8.83 -1.59
N GLU A 78 -12.53 7.92 -1.45
CA GLU A 78 -13.04 7.46 -0.16
C GLU A 78 -11.93 6.76 0.64
N LEU A 79 -11.30 5.74 0.05
CA LEU A 79 -10.21 5.00 0.70
C LEU A 79 -9.04 5.89 1.09
N ALA A 80 -8.66 6.85 0.23
CA ALA A 80 -7.57 7.77 0.51
C ALA A 80 -7.88 8.69 1.69
N ARG A 81 -9.14 9.07 1.92
CA ARG A 81 -9.54 9.89 3.06
C ARG A 81 -9.66 9.08 4.35
N ASP A 82 -10.07 7.82 4.24
CA ASP A 82 -10.31 6.95 5.39
C ASP A 82 -9.01 6.33 5.95
N GLU A 83 -8.05 5.99 5.08
CA GLU A 83 -6.86 5.23 5.46
C GLU A 83 -5.61 6.11 5.71
N LEU A 84 -5.60 7.34 5.18
CA LEU A 84 -4.45 8.26 5.24
C LEU A 84 -4.82 9.59 5.90
N ASP A 85 -3.90 10.10 6.69
CA ASP A 85 -3.97 11.42 7.29
C ASP A 85 -3.32 12.45 6.36
N TRP A 86 -4.14 13.38 5.90
CA TRP A 86 -3.75 14.48 5.01
C TRP A 86 -3.48 15.74 5.82
N GLN A 87 -2.37 16.40 5.54
CA GLN A 87 -2.09 17.73 6.07
C GLN A 87 -2.92 18.79 5.34
N THR A 88 -2.96 18.69 4.01
CA THR A 88 -3.90 19.43 3.17
C THR A 88 -4.78 18.42 2.45
N PRO A 89 -6.10 18.42 2.67
CA PRO A 89 -7.02 17.55 1.93
C PRO A 89 -6.95 17.82 0.43
N PHE A 90 -7.05 16.77 -0.37
CA PHE A 90 -7.13 16.88 -1.83
C PHE A 90 -8.57 17.17 -2.29
N THR A 91 -8.68 17.87 -3.41
CA THR A 91 -9.96 18.10 -4.12
C THR A 91 -9.99 17.39 -5.47
N SER A 92 -8.82 17.24 -6.12
CA SER A 92 -8.68 16.51 -7.37
C SER A 92 -8.25 15.07 -7.09
N VAL A 93 -8.95 14.09 -7.67
CA VAL A 93 -8.65 12.67 -7.44
C VAL A 93 -7.65 12.17 -8.47
N LEU A 94 -8.00 12.28 -9.75
CA LEU A 94 -7.17 11.85 -10.87
C LEU A 94 -7.12 12.96 -11.94
N ASP A 95 -5.92 13.38 -12.30
CA ASP A 95 -5.67 14.22 -13.46
C ASP A 95 -5.02 13.40 -14.57
N GLU A 96 -5.77 13.21 -15.66
CA GLU A 96 -5.36 12.48 -16.86
C GLU A 96 -5.06 13.41 -18.06
N SER A 97 -5.16 14.74 -17.87
CA SER A 97 -5.06 15.72 -18.95
C SER A 97 -3.72 15.67 -19.71
N ASN A 98 -2.68 15.14 -19.08
CA ASN A 98 -1.33 15.02 -19.61
C ASN A 98 -0.86 13.55 -19.72
N ALA A 99 -1.75 12.63 -20.11
CA ALA A 99 -1.38 11.23 -20.36
C ALA A 99 -0.12 11.13 -21.26
N PRO A 100 0.88 10.29 -20.92
CA PRO A 100 0.88 9.23 -19.92
C PRO A 100 1.30 9.66 -18.48
N HIS A 101 1.40 10.96 -18.20
CA HIS A 101 1.74 11.49 -16.87
C HIS A 101 0.50 11.69 -16.00
N TYR A 102 -0.06 10.59 -15.51
CA TYR A 102 -1.18 10.61 -14.57
C TYR A 102 -0.77 11.18 -13.21
N GLN A 103 -1.61 12.02 -12.62
CA GLN A 103 -1.41 12.55 -11.27
C GLN A 103 -2.60 12.19 -10.38
N TRP A 104 -2.30 11.55 -9.24
CA TRP A 104 -3.29 11.24 -8.22
C TRP A 104 -3.16 12.23 -7.07
N PHE A 105 -4.28 12.76 -6.58
CA PHE A 105 -4.36 13.63 -5.40
C PHE A 105 -3.36 14.80 -5.46
N ASN A 106 -3.26 15.44 -6.63
CA ASN A 106 -2.14 16.33 -6.96
C ASN A 106 -2.09 17.63 -6.14
N ASP A 107 -3.22 18.05 -5.59
CA ASP A 107 -3.38 19.21 -4.72
C ASP A 107 -3.34 18.87 -3.22
N GLY A 108 -3.37 17.58 -2.88
CA GLY A 108 -3.24 17.10 -1.50
C GLY A 108 -1.80 17.08 -1.01
N THR A 109 -1.60 17.32 0.28
CA THR A 109 -0.29 17.18 0.93
C THR A 109 -0.35 16.25 2.13
N LEU A 110 0.64 15.37 2.24
CA LEU A 110 0.81 14.46 3.36
C LEU A 110 2.29 14.22 3.65
N ASN A 111 2.56 13.64 4.82
CA ASN A 111 3.88 13.15 5.19
C ASN A 111 3.81 11.64 5.45
N ILE A 112 4.68 10.88 4.77
CA ILE A 112 4.72 9.41 4.91
C ILE A 112 5.15 9.01 6.33
N SER A 113 6.21 9.62 6.87
CA SER A 113 6.68 9.32 8.23
C SER A 113 5.60 9.56 9.26
N TYR A 114 4.82 10.65 9.12
CA TYR A 114 3.69 10.94 9.99
C TYR A 114 2.62 9.84 9.97
N ASN A 115 2.24 9.39 8.77
CA ASN A 115 1.26 8.32 8.58
C ASN A 115 1.78 6.95 9.08
N CYS A 116 3.09 6.70 8.99
CA CYS A 116 3.67 5.43 9.43
C CYS A 116 4.00 5.40 10.92
N LEU A 117 4.29 6.55 11.54
CA LEU A 117 4.84 6.64 12.90
C LEU A 117 4.02 7.58 13.78
N ASP A 118 4.06 8.87 13.51
CA ASP A 118 3.61 9.92 14.43
C ASP A 118 2.14 9.77 14.83
N ARG A 119 1.25 9.44 13.89
CA ARG A 119 -0.19 9.25 14.17
C ARG A 119 -0.47 8.12 15.17
N HIS A 120 0.43 7.15 15.28
CA HIS A 120 0.27 6.01 16.17
C HIS A 120 0.82 6.24 17.57
N LEU A 121 1.59 7.31 17.80
CA LEU A 121 2.29 7.52 19.08
C LEU A 121 1.34 7.70 20.27
N ALA A 122 0.25 8.44 20.08
CA ALA A 122 -0.68 8.78 21.17
C ALA A 122 -1.37 7.53 21.76
N GLU A 123 -1.71 6.56 20.91
CA GLU A 123 -2.47 5.37 21.33
C GLU A 123 -1.62 4.10 21.43
N ARG A 124 -0.51 4.03 20.67
CA ARG A 124 0.27 2.82 20.45
C ARG A 124 1.77 3.06 20.62
N GLY A 125 2.18 4.12 21.32
CA GLY A 125 3.60 4.45 21.54
C GLY A 125 4.43 3.26 22.05
N ASP A 126 3.92 2.53 23.05
CA ASP A 126 4.60 1.38 23.65
C ASP A 126 4.43 0.07 22.85
N LYS A 127 3.56 0.06 21.83
CA LYS A 127 3.36 -1.11 20.98
C LYS A 127 4.60 -1.32 20.13
N THR A 128 5.04 -2.58 20.03
CA THR A 128 6.11 -2.96 19.10
C THR A 128 5.70 -2.64 17.65
N ALA A 129 6.48 -1.79 16.99
CA ALA A 129 6.38 -1.45 15.58
C ALA A 129 7.20 -2.41 14.71
N ILE A 130 8.43 -2.72 15.12
CA ILE A 130 9.33 -3.63 14.42
C ILE A 130 9.70 -4.78 15.34
N VAL A 131 9.45 -6.00 14.87
CA VAL A 131 10.04 -7.23 15.42
C VAL A 131 11.14 -7.64 14.44
N PHE A 132 12.39 -7.48 14.86
CA PHE A 132 13.56 -7.85 14.10
C PHE A 132 14.10 -9.19 14.61
N GLU A 133 14.42 -10.08 13.69
CA GLU A 133 15.10 -11.35 13.95
C GLU A 133 16.37 -11.41 13.08
N GLY A 134 17.52 -11.44 13.73
CA GLY A 134 18.82 -11.55 13.09
C GLY A 134 19.18 -12.99 12.79
N GLU A 135 20.16 -13.18 11.90
CA GLU A 135 20.57 -14.51 11.41
C GLU A 135 21.06 -15.46 12.52
N LYS A 136 21.56 -14.90 13.63
CA LYS A 136 22.04 -15.69 14.77
C LYS A 136 20.94 -15.97 15.81
N GLY A 137 19.69 -15.65 15.49
CA GLY A 137 18.54 -15.76 16.38
C GLY A 137 18.43 -14.61 17.38
N ASP A 138 19.17 -13.51 17.18
CA ASP A 138 19.03 -12.30 17.98
C ASP A 138 17.70 -11.61 17.64
N THR A 139 16.88 -11.33 18.65
CA THR A 139 15.58 -10.66 18.45
C THR A 139 15.60 -9.27 19.06
N ARG A 140 15.10 -8.28 18.32
CA ARG A 140 14.86 -6.92 18.82
C ARG A 140 13.40 -6.55 18.62
N HIS A 141 12.80 -6.01 19.68
CA HIS A 141 11.47 -5.43 19.62
C HIS A 141 11.64 -3.92 19.77
N ILE A 142 11.18 -3.16 18.78
CA ILE A 142 11.30 -1.71 18.76
C ILE A 142 9.88 -1.15 18.80
N SER A 143 9.58 -0.39 19.85
CA SER A 143 8.29 0.29 20.00
C SER A 143 8.13 1.46 19.02
N TYR A 144 6.89 1.91 18.81
CA TYR A 144 6.63 3.12 18.01
C TYR A 144 7.37 4.34 18.56
N SER A 145 7.43 4.50 19.88
CA SER A 145 8.13 5.62 20.53
C SER A 145 9.64 5.59 20.31
N GLU A 146 10.26 4.40 20.39
CA GLU A 146 11.69 4.24 20.11
C GLU A 146 12.01 4.49 18.64
N LEU A 147 11.22 3.91 17.74
CA LEU A 147 11.39 4.09 16.30
C LEU A 147 11.23 5.57 15.91
N HIS A 148 10.23 6.27 16.47
CA HIS A 148 10.04 7.69 16.22
C HIS A 148 11.23 8.54 16.67
N ARG A 149 11.74 8.28 17.88
CA ARG A 149 12.94 8.96 18.38
C ARG A 149 14.13 8.76 17.45
N ASP A 150 14.38 7.53 17.05
CA ASP A 150 15.55 7.16 16.24
C ASP A 150 15.44 7.77 14.81
N VAL A 151 14.24 7.76 14.22
CA VAL A 151 13.95 8.43 12.94
C VAL A 151 14.12 9.95 13.05
N CYS A 152 13.64 10.56 14.13
CA CYS A 152 13.80 12.00 14.37
C CYS A 152 15.28 12.38 14.53
N GLN A 153 16.06 11.54 15.21
CA GLN A 153 17.51 11.72 15.36
C GLN A 153 18.21 11.65 14.00
N PHE A 154 17.89 10.64 13.19
CA PHE A 154 18.45 10.50 11.85
C PHE A 154 18.07 11.67 10.93
N ALA A 155 16.81 12.08 10.95
CA ALA A 155 16.32 13.22 10.17
C ALA A 155 17.04 14.53 10.54
N ASN A 156 17.29 14.78 11.83
CA ASN A 156 18.05 15.94 12.28
C ASN A 156 19.54 15.85 11.88
N GLY A 157 20.11 14.64 11.89
CA GLY A 157 21.44 14.38 11.34
C GLY A 157 21.54 14.75 9.86
N LEU A 158 20.60 14.31 9.03
CA LEU A 158 20.55 14.67 7.61
C LEU A 158 20.41 16.19 7.39
N LYS A 159 19.54 16.84 8.17
CA LYS A 159 19.40 18.31 8.13
C LYS A 159 20.71 19.03 8.47
N SER A 160 21.47 18.53 9.44
CA SER A 160 22.76 19.12 9.81
C SER A 160 23.81 19.01 8.70
N LEU A 161 23.68 18.03 7.82
CA LEU A 161 24.51 17.85 6.63
C LEU A 161 24.01 18.67 5.43
N GLY A 162 22.96 19.48 5.60
CA GLY A 162 22.40 20.35 4.57
C GLY A 162 21.39 19.69 3.64
N VAL A 163 20.90 18.48 3.96
CA VAL A 163 19.89 17.79 3.14
C VAL A 163 18.54 18.51 3.25
N GLY A 164 17.99 18.88 2.10
CA GLY A 164 16.72 19.58 1.96
C GLY A 164 15.65 18.81 1.18
N VAL A 165 14.51 19.47 0.96
CA VAL A 165 13.39 18.90 0.18
C VAL A 165 13.79 18.82 -1.28
N GLY A 166 13.68 17.63 -1.86
CA GLY A 166 14.02 17.38 -3.27
C GLY A 166 15.40 16.74 -3.46
N ASP A 167 16.23 16.75 -2.42
CA ASP A 167 17.51 16.07 -2.44
C ASP A 167 17.36 14.55 -2.46
N ARG A 168 18.35 13.87 -3.03
CA ARG A 168 18.39 12.42 -3.15
C ARG A 168 19.40 11.86 -2.17
N VAL A 169 18.92 11.03 -1.25
CA VAL A 169 19.76 10.27 -0.30
C VAL A 169 19.76 8.82 -0.74
N ILE A 170 20.96 8.24 -0.89
CA ILE A 170 21.13 6.82 -1.24
C ILE A 170 21.37 6.06 0.06
N LEU A 171 20.55 5.04 0.30
CA LEU A 171 20.71 4.13 1.44
C LEU A 171 21.27 2.81 0.93
N TYR A 172 22.40 2.38 1.49
CA TYR A 172 23.01 1.09 1.21
C TYR A 172 23.22 0.35 2.53
N MET A 173 22.20 -0.37 2.96
CA MET A 173 22.14 -1.06 4.24
C MET A 173 21.65 -2.50 4.06
N PRO A 174 22.10 -3.44 4.91
CA PRO A 174 21.50 -4.78 4.98
C PRO A 174 20.09 -4.73 5.57
N MET A 175 19.43 -5.90 5.67
CA MET A 175 18.13 -6.05 6.34
C MET A 175 18.31 -5.94 7.87
N THR A 176 18.52 -4.73 8.36
CA THR A 176 18.64 -4.37 9.78
C THR A 176 17.50 -3.43 10.18
N PRO A 177 17.15 -3.34 11.48
CA PRO A 177 16.05 -2.47 11.90
C PRO A 177 16.31 -0.98 11.65
N GLU A 178 17.56 -0.57 11.45
CA GLU A 178 17.95 0.79 11.10
C GLU A 178 17.72 1.16 9.62
N ALA A 179 17.32 0.20 8.78
CA ALA A 179 17.11 0.39 7.33
C ALA A 179 15.78 1.10 7.01
#